data_AF-A0A3D5ACZ1-F1
#
_entry.id   AF-A0A3D5ACZ1-F1
#
_cell.length_a   1.000
_cell.length_b   1.000
_cell.length_c   1.000
_cell.angle_alpha   90.00
_cell.angle_beta   90.00
_cell.angle_gamma   90.00
#
_symmetry.space_group_name_H-M   'P 1'
#
loop_
_entity.id
_entity.type
_entity.pdbx_description
1 polymer ?
#
loop_
_entity_poly.entity_id
_entity_poly.type
_entity_poly.pdbx_seq_one_letter_code
_entity_poly.pdbx_strand_id
1 'polypeptide(L)'
;LGYVDQNHDDLDPEKSVWENITDGNENIMLGNRSSNSRAYVSKFNFNGADQQKKVGVLSGGERNRVHLAITLKKSSNVLLLDEPTNDIDVNTLRALEEGLENFGGCAVVISHDRWFLDRICTHILAFEGDSQVYFFEGNYSEYEENRKKRIGDVTPHRLKYKKLVK
;
A
#
# COMPACT_ATOMS: atom_id res chain seq x y z
N LEU A 1 10.39 12.67 -2.71
CA LEU A 1 10.03 11.23 -2.76
C LEU A 1 9.57 10.82 -1.37
N GLY A 2 8.38 10.26 -1.22
CA GLY A 2 8.00 9.47 -0.05
C GLY A 2 8.31 8.02 -0.37
N TYR A 3 9.35 7.48 0.24
CA TYR A 3 9.73 6.07 0.11
C TYR A 3 9.31 5.36 1.39
N VAL A 4 8.50 4.30 1.28
CA VAL A 4 8.26 3.39 2.39
C VAL A 4 9.35 2.34 2.33
N ASP A 5 10.46 2.59 3.03
CA ASP A 5 11.43 1.53 3.32
C ASP A 5 10.85 0.62 4.42
N GLN A 6 11.12 -0.67 4.36
CA GLN A 6 10.75 -1.63 5.41
C GLN A 6 11.56 -1.44 6.70
N ASN A 7 12.49 -0.47 6.73
CA ASN A 7 13.25 -0.08 7.92
C ASN A 7 12.47 0.92 8.79
N HIS A 8 12.11 0.43 9.98
CA HIS A 8 11.10 0.91 10.94
C HIS A 8 11.49 2.16 11.78
N ASP A 9 12.18 3.16 11.24
CA ASP A 9 12.89 4.14 12.11
C ASP A 9 12.09 5.37 12.59
N ASP A 10 10.80 5.52 12.25
CA ASP A 10 10.03 6.76 12.54
C ASP A 10 8.98 6.64 13.67
N LEU A 11 8.83 5.48 14.32
CA LEU A 11 7.80 5.29 15.36
C LEU A 11 8.36 5.47 16.77
N ASP A 12 7.72 6.35 17.55
CA ASP A 12 8.02 6.52 18.97
C ASP A 12 7.28 5.44 19.77
N PRO A 13 8.01 4.47 20.39
CA PRO A 13 7.39 3.34 21.07
C PRO A 13 6.65 3.74 22.34
N GLU A 14 6.95 4.91 22.92
CA GLU A 14 6.33 5.39 24.15
C GLU A 14 5.02 6.14 23.91
N LYS A 15 4.83 6.66 22.69
CA LYS A 15 3.60 7.33 22.27
C LYS A 15 2.53 6.33 21.87
N SER A 16 1.28 6.76 22.00
CA SER A 16 0.13 6.00 21.53
C SER A 16 0.10 5.90 20.00
N VAL A 17 -0.67 4.94 19.47
CA VAL A 17 -0.95 4.83 18.03
C VAL A 17 -1.48 6.14 17.46
N TRP A 18 -2.46 6.75 18.14
CA TRP A 18 -3.05 7.99 17.68
C TRP A 18 -2.03 9.13 17.68
N GLU A 19 -1.24 9.30 18.74
CA GLU A 19 -0.20 10.33 18.79
C GLU A 19 0.86 10.15 17.70
N ASN A 20 1.30 8.92 17.44
CA ASN A 20 2.24 8.63 16.37
C ASN A 20 1.69 8.99 14.98
N ILE A 21 0.40 8.77 14.74
CA ILE A 21 -0.21 9.06 13.43
C ILE A 21 -0.53 10.56 13.30
N THR A 22 -1.00 11.20 14.35
CA THR A 22 -1.67 12.50 14.28
C THR A 22 -0.84 13.65 14.83
N ASP A 23 0.30 13.34 15.47
CA ASP A 23 1.11 14.29 16.24
C ASP A 23 0.31 14.96 17.38
N GLY A 24 -0.72 14.26 17.89
CA GLY A 24 -1.61 14.77 18.93
C GLY A 24 -2.68 15.75 18.46
N ASN A 25 -2.84 15.94 17.14
CA ASN A 25 -3.83 16.86 16.60
C ASN A 25 -5.21 16.20 16.47
N GLU A 26 -6.27 16.91 16.87
CA GLU A 26 -7.66 16.43 16.72
C GLU A 26 -8.12 16.36 15.27
N ASN A 27 -7.57 17.22 14.41
CA ASN A 27 -7.80 17.24 12.98
C ASN A 27 -6.47 17.11 12.24
N ILE A 28 -6.48 16.36 11.14
CA ILE A 28 -5.32 16.19 10.26
C ILE A 28 -5.65 16.66 8.85
N MET A 29 -4.64 17.13 8.14
CA MET A 29 -4.75 17.46 6.73
C MET A 29 -4.39 16.24 5.89
N LEU A 30 -5.30 15.82 5.01
CA LEU A 30 -5.09 14.78 4.01
C LEU A 30 -5.17 15.45 2.64
N GLY A 31 -4.00 15.73 2.06
CA GLY A 31 -3.91 16.63 0.90
C GLY A 31 -4.50 18.00 1.23
N ASN A 32 -5.57 18.39 0.52
CA ASN A 32 -6.25 19.68 0.72
C ASN A 32 -7.50 19.60 1.61
N ARG A 33 -7.79 18.47 2.26
CA ARG A 33 -8.97 18.28 3.11
C ARG A 33 -8.60 18.11 4.57
N SER A 34 -9.31 18.80 5.46
CA SER A 34 -9.27 18.55 6.89
C SER A 34 -10.15 17.34 7.23
N SER A 35 -9.63 16.40 8.03
CA SER A 35 -10.36 15.22 8.48
C SER A 35 -10.16 15.01 9.98
N ASN A 36 -11.18 14.43 10.63
CA ASN A 36 -11.09 14.08 12.05
C ASN A 36 -10.03 12.98 12.25
N SER A 37 -9.09 13.24 13.14
CA SER A 37 -7.94 12.37 13.40
C SER A 37 -8.33 10.98 13.92
N ARG A 38 -9.35 10.90 14.80
CA ARG A 38 -9.85 9.64 15.36
C ARG A 38 -10.50 8.79 14.28
N ALA A 39 -11.31 9.41 13.43
CA ALA A 39 -11.95 8.75 12.29
C ALA A 39 -10.90 8.22 11.31
N TYR A 40 -9.84 9.00 11.03
CA TYR A 40 -8.74 8.55 10.18
C TYR A 40 -8.00 7.34 10.75
N VAL A 41 -7.59 7.39 12.02
CA VAL A 41 -6.89 6.29 12.69
C VAL A 41 -7.76 5.02 12.71
N SER A 42 -9.07 5.16 12.90
CA SER A 42 -10.01 4.04 12.83
C SER A 42 -10.07 3.35 11.47
N LYS A 43 -9.77 4.04 10.35
CA LYS A 43 -9.70 3.40 9.02
C LYS A 43 -8.59 2.35 8.94
N PHE A 44 -7.52 2.50 9.72
CA PHE A 44 -6.42 1.54 9.82
C PHE A 44 -6.67 0.47 10.89
N ASN A 45 -7.94 0.22 11.21
CA ASN A 45 -8.38 -0.81 12.15
C ASN A 45 -7.89 -0.59 13.60
N PHE A 46 -7.67 0.66 14.00
CA PHE A 46 -7.38 1.06 15.37
C PHE A 46 -8.60 1.75 15.98
N ASN A 47 -9.42 1.00 16.73
CA ASN A 47 -10.70 1.48 17.24
C ASN A 47 -10.67 1.70 18.75
N GLY A 48 -11.33 2.77 19.22
CA GLY A 48 -11.51 3.05 20.66
C GLY A 48 -10.20 2.97 21.46
N ALA A 49 -10.10 1.96 22.33
CA ALA A 49 -8.94 1.75 23.20
C ALA A 49 -7.65 1.41 22.44
N ASP A 50 -7.74 0.82 21.23
CA ASP A 50 -6.56 0.47 20.44
C ASP A 50 -5.75 1.69 20.03
N GLN A 51 -6.42 2.85 19.87
CA GLN A 51 -5.76 4.11 19.55
C GLN A 51 -4.86 4.63 20.66
N GLN A 52 -5.10 4.19 21.91
CA GLN A 52 -4.35 4.59 23.10
C GLN A 52 -3.22 3.60 23.44
N LYS A 53 -3.16 2.46 22.75
CA LYS A 53 -2.04 1.50 22.91
C LYS A 53 -0.74 2.17 22.50
N LYS A 54 0.31 1.94 23.28
CA LYS A 54 1.67 2.34 22.94
C LYS A 54 2.16 1.56 21.72
N VAL A 55 2.89 2.20 20.82
CA VAL A 55 3.41 1.53 19.62
C VAL A 55 4.39 0.40 19.97
N GLY A 56 5.10 0.52 21.09
CA GLY A 56 6.01 -0.51 21.59
C GLY A 56 5.35 -1.88 21.84
N VAL A 57 4.06 -1.92 22.16
CA VAL A 57 3.33 -3.18 22.46
C VAL A 57 2.61 -3.80 21.25
N LEU A 58 2.67 -3.13 20.09
CA LEU A 58 2.00 -3.60 18.88
C LEU A 58 2.74 -4.77 18.24
N SER A 59 1.95 -5.68 17.64
CA SER A 59 2.46 -6.71 16.74
C SER A 59 3.08 -6.10 15.47
N GLY A 60 3.89 -6.88 14.73
CA GLY A 60 4.48 -6.41 13.47
C GLY A 60 3.45 -5.94 12.44
N GLY A 61 2.34 -6.67 12.29
CA GLY A 61 1.24 -6.26 11.39
C GLY A 61 0.55 -4.97 11.84
N GLU A 62 0.32 -4.79 13.15
CA GLU A 62 -0.20 -3.53 13.67
C GLU A 62 0.77 -2.37 13.42
N ARG A 63 2.08 -2.55 13.67
CA ARG A 63 3.08 -1.51 13.37
C ARG A 63 3.10 -1.13 11.89
N ASN A 64 2.98 -2.11 11.00
CA ASN A 64 2.88 -1.85 9.56
C ASN A 64 1.66 -0.97 9.22
N ARG A 65 0.50 -1.21 9.85
CA ARG A 65 -0.68 -0.35 9.67
C ARG A 65 -0.47 1.07 10.18
N VAL A 66 0.24 1.26 11.30
CA VAL A 66 0.60 2.60 11.79
C VAL A 66 1.53 3.31 10.79
N HIS A 67 2.54 2.61 10.26
CA HIS A 67 3.44 3.15 9.25
C HIS A 67 2.70 3.58 7.98
N LEU A 68 1.75 2.76 7.52
CA LEU A 68 0.94 3.06 6.34
C LEU A 68 0.09 4.33 6.56
N ALA A 69 -0.53 4.46 7.74
CA ALA A 69 -1.29 5.66 8.11
C ALA A 69 -0.42 6.93 8.13
N ILE A 70 0.78 6.86 8.70
CA ILE A 70 1.71 8.01 8.71
C ILE A 70 2.13 8.37 7.28
N THR A 71 2.43 7.36 6.45
CA THR A 71 2.88 7.57 5.08
C THR A 71 1.81 8.24 4.22
N LEU A 72 0.57 7.78 4.30
CA LEU A 72 -0.54 8.35 3.53
C LEU A 72 -0.90 9.78 4.00
N LYS A 73 -0.64 10.11 5.27
CA LYS A 73 -0.78 11.48 5.80
C LYS A 73 0.34 12.40 5.30
N LYS A 74 1.59 11.92 5.19
CA LYS A 74 2.74 12.74 4.77
C LYS A 74 2.48 13.31 3.37
N SER A 75 2.61 14.63 3.22
CA SER A 75 2.52 15.34 1.93
C SER A 75 3.73 15.00 1.05
N SER A 76 3.66 13.86 0.37
CA SER A 76 4.64 13.49 -0.65
C SER A 76 4.04 13.69 -2.04
N ASN A 77 4.89 13.99 -3.03
CA ASN A 77 4.44 14.09 -4.42
C ASN A 77 4.41 12.73 -5.11
N VAL A 78 5.21 11.79 -4.60
CA VAL A 78 5.36 10.43 -5.13
C VAL A 78 5.45 9.45 -3.98
N LEU A 79 4.58 8.44 -3.95
CA LEU A 79 4.60 7.29 -3.06
C LEU A 79 5.16 6.08 -3.80
N LEU A 80 6.08 5.35 -3.17
CA LEU A 80 6.54 4.05 -3.63
C LEU A 80 6.09 3.00 -2.61
N LEU A 81 5.23 2.07 -3.03
CA LEU A 81 4.69 1.00 -2.20
C LEU A 81 5.12 -0.35 -2.78
N ASP A 82 5.92 -1.10 -2.01
CA ASP A 82 6.34 -2.45 -2.39
C ASP A 82 5.54 -3.50 -1.61
N GLU A 83 4.72 -4.25 -2.33
CA GLU A 83 3.80 -5.27 -1.82
C GLU A 83 2.96 -4.84 -0.61
N PRO A 84 2.22 -3.71 -0.70
CA PRO A 84 1.48 -3.17 0.44
C PRO A 84 0.25 -4.02 0.81
N THR A 85 -0.07 -5.06 0.04
CA THR A 85 -1.19 -5.97 0.30
C THR A 85 -0.82 -7.10 1.26
N ASN A 86 0.46 -7.32 1.55
CA ASN A 86 0.91 -8.40 2.41
C ASN A 86 0.49 -8.16 3.87
N ASP A 87 -0.07 -9.20 4.49
CA ASP A 87 -0.47 -9.22 5.90
C ASP A 87 -1.47 -8.11 6.32
N ILE A 88 -2.21 -7.57 5.34
CA ILE A 88 -3.22 -6.53 5.57
C ILE A 88 -4.63 -7.13 5.50
N ASP A 89 -5.47 -6.79 6.48
CA ASP A 89 -6.89 -7.17 6.49
C ASP A 89 -7.72 -6.35 5.47
N VAL A 90 -8.87 -6.89 5.07
CA VAL A 90 -9.74 -6.28 4.03
C VAL A 90 -10.15 -4.84 4.35
N ASN A 91 -10.36 -4.49 5.63
CA ASN A 91 -10.76 -3.13 6.00
C ASN A 91 -9.60 -2.16 5.82
N THR A 92 -8.40 -2.56 6.25
CA THR A 92 -7.19 -1.75 6.07
C THR A 92 -6.83 -1.62 4.59
N LEU A 93 -7.04 -2.66 3.77
CA LEU A 93 -6.84 -2.58 2.33
C LEU A 93 -7.78 -1.55 1.69
N ARG A 94 -9.05 -1.50 2.09
CA ARG A 94 -9.99 -0.45 1.65
C ARG A 94 -9.56 0.96 2.09
N ALA A 95 -9.02 1.09 3.30
CA ALA A 95 -8.49 2.37 3.77
C ALA A 95 -7.28 2.83 2.95
N LEU A 96 -6.43 1.89 2.54
CA LEU A 96 -5.32 2.15 1.62
C LEU A 96 -5.84 2.58 0.24
N GLU A 97 -6.81 1.85 -0.32
CA GLU A 97 -7.46 2.21 -1.59
C GLU A 97 -8.02 3.64 -1.54
N GLU A 98 -8.82 3.96 -0.53
CA GLU A 98 -9.40 5.31 -0.36
C GLU A 98 -8.31 6.36 -0.13
N GLY A 99 -7.25 6.02 0.61
CA GLY A 99 -6.11 6.89 0.85
C GLY A 99 -5.36 7.23 -0.43
N LEU A 100 -5.14 6.23 -1.30
CA LEU A 100 -4.47 6.38 -2.60
C LEU A 100 -5.35 7.13 -3.62
N GLU A 101 -6.65 6.88 -3.63
CA GLU A 101 -7.58 7.58 -4.53
C GLU A 101 -7.68 9.08 -4.20
N ASN A 102 -7.59 9.44 -2.92
CA ASN A 102 -7.57 10.84 -2.48
C ASN A 102 -6.16 11.45 -2.42
N PHE A 103 -5.13 10.68 -2.75
CA PHE A 103 -3.76 11.16 -2.70
C PHE A 103 -3.51 12.13 -3.86
N GLY A 104 -3.17 13.38 -3.55
CA GLY A 104 -2.95 14.43 -4.56
C GLY A 104 -1.63 14.31 -5.34
N GLY A 105 -0.92 13.19 -5.22
CA GLY A 105 0.35 12.92 -5.88
C GLY A 105 0.30 11.67 -6.77
N CYS A 106 1.46 11.16 -7.16
CA CYS A 106 1.60 9.92 -7.91
C CYS A 106 1.91 8.76 -6.94
N ALA A 107 1.39 7.57 -7.20
CA ALA A 107 1.78 6.37 -6.47
C ALA A 107 2.28 5.31 -7.46
N VAL A 108 3.45 4.73 -7.17
CA VAL A 108 3.95 3.53 -7.83
C VAL A 108 3.77 2.39 -6.86
N VAL A 109 2.97 1.41 -7.25
CA VAL A 109 2.59 0.30 -6.40
C VAL A 109 3.01 -1.00 -7.06
N ILE A 110 3.78 -1.80 -6.34
CA ILE A 110 4.17 -3.15 -6.72
C ILE A 110 3.27 -4.08 -5.92
N SER A 111 2.49 -4.92 -6.59
CA SER A 111 1.66 -5.93 -5.93
C SER A 111 1.39 -7.09 -6.88
N HIS A 112 1.16 -8.28 -6.32
CA HIS A 112 0.64 -9.43 -7.05
C HIS A 112 -0.89 -9.60 -6.90
N ASP A 113 -1.56 -8.75 -6.12
CA ASP A 113 -3.02 -8.78 -5.95
C ASP A 113 -3.71 -8.06 -7.11
N ARG A 114 -4.29 -8.88 -8.01
CA ARG A 114 -5.00 -8.41 -9.20
C ARG A 114 -6.19 -7.53 -8.87
N TRP A 115 -6.94 -7.84 -7.80
CA TRP A 115 -8.13 -7.07 -7.43
C TRP A 115 -7.74 -5.70 -6.90
N PHE A 116 -6.67 -5.62 -6.14
CA PHE A 116 -6.14 -4.36 -5.64
C PHE A 116 -5.63 -3.50 -6.79
N LEU A 117 -4.76 -4.04 -7.66
CA LEU A 117 -4.24 -3.32 -8.83
C LEU A 117 -5.36 -2.80 -9.74
N ASP A 118 -6.38 -3.61 -9.99
CA ASP A 118 -7.50 -3.23 -10.85
C ASP A 118 -8.28 -2.02 -10.33
N ARG A 119 -8.31 -1.82 -9.00
CA ARG A 119 -9.08 -0.77 -8.35
C ARG A 119 -8.31 0.54 -8.21
N ILE A 120 -6.98 0.49 -8.08
CA ILE A 120 -6.16 1.69 -7.82
C ILE A 120 -5.31 2.14 -9.01
N CYS A 121 -4.95 1.23 -9.92
CA CYS A 121 -4.00 1.54 -10.98
C CYS A 121 -4.71 2.18 -12.17
N THR A 122 -4.17 3.31 -12.61
CA THR A 122 -4.52 3.95 -13.88
C THR A 122 -3.58 3.55 -15.01
N HIS A 123 -2.41 3.00 -14.67
CA HIS A 123 -1.39 2.53 -15.60
C HIS A 123 -0.72 1.27 -15.04
N ILE A 124 -0.32 0.36 -15.93
CA ILE A 124 0.37 -0.87 -15.60
C ILE A 124 1.77 -0.85 -16.22
N LEU A 125 2.78 -1.09 -15.38
CA LEU A 125 4.14 -1.40 -15.79
C LEU A 125 4.35 -2.91 -15.65
N ALA A 126 4.28 -3.63 -16.77
CA ALA A 126 4.40 -5.07 -16.79
C ALA A 126 5.79 -5.53 -17.25
N PHE A 127 6.39 -6.43 -16.48
CA PHE A 127 7.64 -7.10 -16.83
C PHE A 127 7.30 -8.44 -17.51
N GLU A 128 7.34 -8.47 -18.85
CA GLU A 128 6.85 -9.62 -19.65
C GLU A 128 7.92 -10.70 -19.93
N GLY A 129 9.12 -10.59 -19.34
CA GLY A 129 10.27 -11.47 -19.61
C GLY A 129 11.28 -10.83 -20.56
N ASP A 130 12.43 -11.48 -20.77
CA ASP A 130 13.53 -11.00 -21.64
C ASP A 130 13.95 -9.53 -21.40
N SER A 131 13.86 -9.08 -20.14
CA SER A 131 14.12 -7.69 -19.72
C SER A 131 13.26 -6.64 -20.46
N GLN A 132 12.13 -7.04 -21.03
CA GLN A 132 11.16 -6.14 -21.64
C GLN A 132 10.17 -5.62 -20.60
N VAL A 133 9.99 -4.30 -20.60
CA VAL A 133 8.98 -3.61 -19.78
C VAL A 133 7.93 -3.04 -20.73
N TYR A 134 6.68 -3.41 -20.51
CA TYR A 134 5.54 -2.91 -21.24
C TYR A 134 4.75 -1.92 -20.38
N PHE A 135 4.54 -0.73 -20.92
CA PHE A 135 3.72 0.29 -20.30
C PHE A 135 2.34 0.30 -20.94
N PHE A 136 1.31 0.19 -20.12
CA PHE A 136 -0.08 0.16 -20.54
C PHE A 136 -0.89 1.20 -19.77
N GLU A 137 -1.71 1.96 -20.47
CA GLU A 137 -2.68 2.90 -19.89
C GLU A 137 -4.01 2.18 -19.70
N GLY A 138 -4.46 2.09 -18.45
CA GLY A 138 -5.62 1.30 -18.04
C GLY A 138 -5.36 0.49 -16.77
N ASN A 139 -6.39 -0.21 -16.33
CA ASN A 139 -6.34 -1.06 -15.13
C ASN A 139 -5.75 -2.45 -15.45
N TYR A 140 -5.65 -3.30 -14.42
CA TYR A 140 -5.09 -4.64 -14.57
C TYR A 140 -5.92 -5.53 -15.53
N SER A 141 -7.25 -5.46 -15.46
CA SER A 141 -8.14 -6.26 -16.31
C SER A 141 -7.99 -5.90 -17.79
N GLU A 142 -7.95 -4.61 -18.11
CA GLU A 142 -7.72 -4.09 -19.46
C GLU A 142 -6.34 -4.51 -20.00
N TYR A 143 -5.32 -4.46 -19.14
CA TYR A 143 -3.99 -4.96 -19.47
C TYR A 143 -4.00 -6.47 -19.78
N GLU A 144 -4.67 -7.29 -18.98
CA GLU A 144 -4.78 -8.74 -19.23
C GLU A 144 -5.46 -9.06 -20.57
N GLU A 145 -6.50 -8.31 -20.93
CA GLU A 145 -7.15 -8.44 -22.25
C GLU A 145 -6.21 -8.03 -23.39
N ASN A 146 -5.48 -6.92 -23.23
CA ASN A 146 -4.48 -6.46 -24.20
C ASN A 146 -3.36 -7.49 -24.39
N ARG A 147 -2.86 -8.04 -23.27
CA ARG A 147 -1.82 -9.07 -23.25
C ARG A 147 -2.27 -10.35 -23.96
N LYS A 148 -3.48 -10.83 -23.68
CA LYS A 148 -4.06 -12.00 -24.36
C LYS A 148 -4.19 -11.79 -25.87
N LYS A 149 -4.56 -10.59 -26.31
CA LYS A 149 -4.64 -10.24 -27.75
C LYS A 149 -3.25 -10.17 -28.41
N ARG A 150 -2.23 -9.67 -27.71
CA ARG A 150 -0.85 -9.52 -28.22
C ARG A 150 -0.08 -10.84 -28.29
N ILE A 151 -0.07 -11.61 -27.20
CA ILE A 151 0.87 -12.72 -26.98
C ILE A 151 0.14 -14.07 -26.96
N GLY A 152 -1.19 -14.09 -26.96
CA GLY A 152 -2.01 -15.29 -26.79
C GLY A 152 -2.10 -15.73 -25.32
N ASP A 153 -2.70 -16.90 -25.08
CA ASP A 153 -2.82 -17.47 -23.74
C ASP A 153 -1.48 -18.07 -23.29
N VAL A 154 -0.59 -17.20 -22.83
CA VAL A 154 0.67 -17.60 -22.20
C VAL A 154 0.38 -17.94 -20.75
N THR A 155 -0.29 -19.09 -20.53
CA THR A 155 -0.44 -19.66 -19.20
C THR A 155 0.97 -19.94 -18.66
N PRO A 156 1.37 -19.39 -17.50
CA PRO A 156 2.72 -19.57 -17.01
C PRO A 156 2.99 -21.06 -16.81
N HIS A 157 3.82 -21.64 -17.67
CA HIS A 157 4.35 -22.98 -17.45
C HIS A 157 5.20 -22.92 -16.20
N ARG A 158 4.79 -23.64 -15.16
CA ARG A 158 5.52 -23.75 -13.89
C ARG A 158 6.99 -24.03 -14.21
N LEU A 159 7.87 -23.07 -13.93
CA LEU A 159 9.32 -23.24 -14.07
C LEU A 159 9.70 -24.48 -13.24
N LYS A 160 10.01 -25.59 -13.92
CA LYS A 160 10.53 -26.78 -13.26
C LYS A 160 11.94 -26.44 -12.79
N TYR A 161 12.07 -25.97 -11.56
CA TYR A 161 13.38 -25.86 -10.90
C TYR A 161 14.05 -27.23 -10.98
N LYS A 162 15.21 -27.31 -11.66
CA LYS A 162 16.07 -28.50 -11.59
C LYS A 162 16.45 -28.68 -10.13
N LYS A 163 16.24 -29.88 -9.59
CA LYS A 163 16.71 -30.23 -8.24
C LYS A 163 18.19 -29.91 -8.15
N LEU A 164 18.58 -29.07 -7.18
CA LEU A 164 19.96 -28.89 -6.79
C LEU A 164 20.50 -30.29 -6.43
N VAL A 165 21.47 -30.76 -7.23
CA VAL A 165 22.16 -32.02 -6.95
C VAL A 165 23.12 -31.72 -5.79
N LYS A 166 23.02 -32.54 -4.74
CA LYS A 166 23.88 -32.49 -3.55
C LYS A 166 25.30 -32.93 -3.88
#